data_AF-A0A3N2FP89-F1
#
_entry.id   AF-A0A3N2FP89-F1
#
_cell.length_a   1.000
_cell.length_b   1.000
_cell.length_c   1.000
_cell.angle_alpha   90.00
_cell.angle_beta   90.00
_cell.angle_gamma   90.00
#
_symmetry.space_group_name_H-M   'P 1'
#
loop_
_entity.id
_entity.type
_entity.pdbx_description
1 polymer ?
#
loop_
_entity_poly.entity_id
_entity_poly.type
_entity_poly.pdbx_seq_one_letter_code
_entity_poly.pdbx_strand_id
1 'polypeptide(L)'
;MIRADVRGVRALTRRRVAAVGVVAVFAVAGLTGCDAAVQTPGASSVTSTPAPAATATTPAPSLVPSPSRTPVPSPTPAPSSTAGTALAAVEALDVKGRAPRTGYDRDEFGPAWQDVDRNGCDTRNDILGRDLVDVAYKARTRECVVASGTLHDRYSGDDIDFVRGQDTSTAVQIDHVVALSDAWQKGAQRWDDARRTAFANDPLNLLAADGPLNQSKGDGDAATWLPPNKAFRCEYVARQVAVKLDYDLWVTAAEHDAMVRVLSTCPAQQLPTSDPVPGPGGADLGALKEPTKSPTKAPTKAPTKKPAPRDADVTYANCAAAWAAGAAPVHEGDPGYSRKLDRDGDGVGCEWAP
;
A
#
# COMPACT_ATOMS: atom_id res chain seq x y z
N MET A 1 -27.64 72.37 -17.75
CA MET A 1 -26.54 73.02 -18.50
C MET A 1 -25.49 71.96 -18.81
N ILE A 2 -25.24 71.73 -20.12
CA ILE A 2 -23.96 71.28 -20.75
C ILE A 2 -23.41 69.90 -20.32
N ARG A 3 -23.73 68.79 -21.00
CA ARG A 3 -23.03 68.15 -22.15
C ARG A 3 -21.50 68.01 -22.03
N ALA A 4 -21.00 66.77 -21.94
CA ALA A 4 -19.95 66.26 -22.83
C ALA A 4 -19.88 64.71 -22.80
N ASP A 5 -20.09 64.14 -23.97
CA ASP A 5 -19.97 62.74 -24.39
C ASP A 5 -18.56 62.57 -25.01
N VAL A 6 -17.81 61.53 -24.65
CA VAL A 6 -16.73 61.01 -25.51
C VAL A 6 -16.71 59.48 -25.44
N ARG A 7 -17.32 58.89 -26.48
CA ARG A 7 -17.04 57.55 -27.01
C ARG A 7 -15.58 57.43 -27.47
N GLY A 8 -14.96 56.27 -27.30
CA GLY A 8 -13.76 55.88 -28.06
C GLY A 8 -13.40 54.41 -27.91
N VAL A 9 -13.96 53.54 -28.76
CA VAL A 9 -13.29 52.85 -29.89
C VAL A 9 -12.89 51.41 -29.53
N ARG A 10 -13.65 50.46 -30.10
CA ARG A 10 -13.28 49.05 -30.26
C ARG A 10 -12.10 48.95 -31.24
N ALA A 11 -11.09 48.16 -30.91
CA ALA A 11 -10.15 47.61 -31.88
C ALA A 11 -10.12 46.09 -31.75
N LEU A 12 -10.71 45.41 -32.74
CA LEU A 12 -10.41 44.01 -33.04
C LEU A 12 -8.97 43.94 -33.54
N THR A 13 -8.18 43.00 -33.03
CA THR A 13 -6.99 42.54 -33.77
C THR A 13 -6.91 41.02 -33.69
N ARG A 14 -7.49 40.39 -34.71
CA ARG A 14 -7.09 39.04 -35.16
C ARG A 14 -5.80 39.17 -35.97
N ARG A 15 -4.94 38.14 -35.86
CA ARG A 15 -3.88 37.65 -36.80
C ARG A 15 -2.60 37.37 -35.98
N ARG A 16 -1.87 36.26 -36.12
CA ARG A 16 -1.88 35.12 -37.04
C ARG A 16 -1.13 33.98 -36.33
N VAL A 17 -1.64 32.75 -36.45
CA VAL A 17 -0.91 31.52 -36.13
C VAL A 17 0.22 31.37 -37.15
N ALA A 18 1.46 31.27 -36.69
CA ALA A 18 2.58 30.80 -37.50
C ALA A 18 2.84 29.33 -37.12
N ALA A 19 2.42 28.42 -37.99
CA ALA A 19 2.83 27.04 -37.94
C ALA A 19 4.25 26.95 -38.50
N VAL A 20 5.21 26.56 -37.68
CA VAL A 20 6.54 26.15 -38.14
C VAL A 20 6.53 24.62 -38.16
N GLY A 21 6.32 24.07 -39.36
CA GLY A 21 6.63 22.67 -39.64
C GLY A 21 8.12 22.54 -39.90
N VAL A 22 8.78 21.62 -39.17
CA VAL A 22 10.13 21.16 -39.52
C VAL A 22 9.99 19.74 -40.03
N VAL A 23 10.09 19.63 -41.35
CA VAL A 23 10.37 18.39 -42.08
C VAL A 23 11.87 18.16 -42.01
N ALA A 24 12.31 17.02 -41.46
CA ALA A 24 13.69 16.55 -41.58
C ALA A 24 13.69 15.26 -42.40
N VAL A 25 14.20 15.37 -43.63
CA VAL A 25 14.34 14.31 -44.62
C VAL A 25 15.84 14.17 -44.94
N PHE A 26 16.35 12.97 -44.66
CA PHE A 26 17.45 12.21 -45.27
C PHE A 26 18.91 12.73 -45.21
N ALA A 27 19.78 11.85 -44.68
CA ALA A 27 21.04 11.51 -45.35
C ALA A 27 21.45 10.07 -45.01
N VAL A 28 21.39 9.20 -46.03
CA VAL A 28 21.96 7.86 -46.06
C VAL A 28 23.44 7.99 -46.47
N ALA A 29 24.34 7.36 -45.72
CA ALA A 29 25.69 7.07 -46.18
C ALA A 29 26.07 5.66 -45.70
N GLY A 30 26.17 4.75 -46.66
CA GLY A 30 26.59 3.37 -46.43
C GLY A 30 28.11 3.22 -46.36
N LEU A 31 28.53 2.17 -45.67
CA LEU A 31 29.81 1.48 -45.90
C LEU A 31 29.54 -0.03 -45.87
N THR A 32 29.85 -0.63 -47.02
CA THR A 32 30.02 -2.04 -47.39
C THR A 32 30.86 -2.84 -46.39
N GLY A 33 30.43 -4.03 -45.97
CA GLY A 33 30.91 -5.34 -46.48
C GLY A 33 31.76 -6.02 -45.37
N CYS A 34 31.55 -7.25 -44.94
CA CYS A 34 31.69 -8.49 -45.70
C CYS A 34 30.83 -9.64 -45.12
N ASP A 35 30.39 -10.50 -46.05
CA ASP A 35 29.88 -11.86 -45.89
C ASP A 35 30.66 -12.76 -44.91
N ALA A 36 29.94 -13.65 -44.21
CA ALA A 36 30.03 -15.09 -44.50
C ALA A 36 29.03 -15.93 -43.67
N ALA A 37 28.16 -16.62 -44.41
CA ALA A 37 27.81 -18.04 -44.29
C ALA A 37 27.21 -18.59 -42.97
N VAL A 38 25.90 -18.86 -43.04
CA VAL A 38 25.30 -20.20 -42.99
C VAL A 38 26.10 -21.29 -42.24
N GLN A 39 25.55 -21.75 -41.11
CA GLN A 39 25.47 -23.17 -40.75
C GLN A 39 24.57 -23.42 -39.52
N THR A 40 23.32 -23.83 -39.77
CA THR A 40 22.75 -24.99 -39.08
C THR A 40 23.35 -26.23 -39.76
N PRO A 41 23.76 -27.27 -39.01
CA PRO A 41 22.80 -28.32 -38.69
C PRO A 41 23.09 -29.07 -37.37
N GLY A 42 22.17 -29.96 -36.99
CA GLY A 42 22.55 -31.18 -36.28
C GLY A 42 21.76 -31.48 -35.01
N ALA A 43 20.45 -31.72 -35.16
CA ALA A 43 19.84 -32.75 -34.34
C ALA A 43 20.54 -34.08 -34.64
N SER A 44 21.12 -34.72 -33.63
CA SER A 44 21.56 -36.10 -33.72
C SER A 44 21.11 -36.82 -32.45
N SER A 45 20.05 -37.57 -32.66
CA SER A 45 19.59 -38.73 -31.91
C SER A 45 20.76 -39.59 -31.43
N VAL A 46 20.85 -39.79 -30.12
CA VAL A 46 21.62 -40.88 -29.52
C VAL A 46 20.71 -42.08 -29.31
N THR A 47 21.10 -43.14 -30.00
CA THR A 47 20.52 -44.47 -30.08
C THR A 47 20.66 -45.24 -28.77
N SER A 48 19.60 -45.97 -28.42
CA SER A 48 19.54 -46.98 -27.37
C SER A 48 20.48 -48.17 -27.65
N THR A 49 21.15 -48.70 -26.63
CA THR A 49 21.58 -50.12 -26.55
C THR A 49 21.75 -50.53 -25.08
N PRO A 50 21.22 -51.69 -24.64
CA PRO A 50 21.28 -52.14 -23.25
C PRO A 50 22.37 -53.22 -22.97
N ALA A 51 22.68 -53.38 -21.67
CA ALA A 51 23.24 -54.56 -20.98
C ALA A 51 24.77 -54.83 -21.15
N PRO A 52 25.49 -55.40 -20.14
CA PRO A 52 25.11 -56.62 -19.43
C PRO A 52 25.13 -56.58 -17.89
N ALA A 53 24.46 -57.59 -17.35
CA ALA A 53 24.34 -57.96 -15.95
C ALA A 53 25.70 -58.24 -15.27
N ALA A 54 25.88 -57.67 -14.09
CA ALA A 54 26.86 -58.13 -13.12
C ALA A 54 26.14 -58.88 -11.99
N THR A 55 26.39 -60.18 -11.95
CA THR A 55 25.93 -61.15 -10.97
C THR A 55 26.51 -60.81 -9.60
N ALA A 56 25.67 -60.37 -8.65
CA ALA A 56 26.04 -60.23 -7.24
C ALA A 56 25.42 -61.39 -6.45
N THR A 57 26.28 -62.31 -6.06
CA THR A 57 26.02 -63.47 -5.22
C THR A 57 25.44 -63.07 -3.86
N THR A 58 24.29 -63.65 -3.53
CA THR A 58 23.63 -63.58 -2.22
C THR A 58 24.40 -64.39 -1.16
N PRO A 59 24.78 -63.82 -0.01
CA PRO A 59 25.01 -64.58 1.21
C PRO A 59 23.70 -64.72 2.00
N ALA A 60 23.47 -65.91 2.53
CA ALA A 60 22.33 -66.27 3.39
C ALA A 60 22.24 -65.38 4.66
N PRO A 61 21.03 -65.08 5.17
CA PRO A 61 20.87 -64.27 6.36
C PRO A 61 21.24 -65.06 7.62
N SER A 62 22.11 -64.47 8.46
CA SER A 62 22.26 -64.88 9.86
C SER A 62 21.09 -64.36 10.67
N LEU A 63 20.40 -65.27 11.37
CA LEU A 63 19.31 -64.98 12.31
C LEU A 63 19.87 -64.28 13.55
N VAL A 64 19.77 -62.94 13.58
CA VAL A 64 19.95 -62.14 14.79
C VAL A 64 18.58 -61.98 15.48
N PRO A 65 18.45 -62.23 16.80
CA PRO A 65 17.18 -61.97 17.49
C PRO A 65 16.91 -60.46 17.54
N SER A 66 15.73 -60.07 17.04
CA SER A 66 15.19 -58.71 17.10
C SER A 66 15.04 -58.24 18.55
N PRO A 67 15.56 -57.06 18.95
CA PRO A 67 15.15 -56.44 20.20
C PRO A 67 13.69 -55.99 20.07
N SER A 68 12.89 -56.27 21.11
CA SER A 68 11.51 -55.83 21.25
C SER A 68 11.41 -54.33 21.01
N ARG A 69 10.77 -53.93 19.91
CA ARG A 69 10.43 -52.53 19.63
C ARG A 69 9.33 -52.10 20.60
N THR A 70 9.64 -51.17 21.48
CA THR A 70 8.64 -50.35 22.15
C THR A 70 7.76 -49.67 21.09
N PRO A 71 6.43 -49.59 21.26
CA PRO A 71 5.58 -48.88 20.31
C PRO A 71 5.96 -47.40 20.37
N VAL A 72 6.49 -46.86 19.28
CA VAL A 72 6.58 -45.41 19.07
C VAL A 72 5.13 -44.93 18.95
N PRO A 73 4.67 -43.97 19.75
CA PRO A 73 3.33 -43.42 19.56
C PRO A 73 3.28 -42.78 18.17
N SER A 74 2.36 -43.27 17.33
CA SER A 74 2.00 -42.62 16.07
C SER A 74 1.63 -41.16 16.37
N PRO A 75 2.12 -40.17 15.60
CA PRO A 75 1.63 -38.81 15.76
C PRO A 75 0.13 -38.82 15.45
N THR A 76 -0.67 -38.54 16.47
CA THR A 76 -2.09 -38.20 16.28
C THR A 76 -2.15 -37.07 15.25
N PRO A 77 -2.92 -37.20 14.15
CA PRO A 77 -3.16 -36.07 13.28
C PRO A 77 -3.84 -35.00 14.13
N ALA A 78 -3.22 -33.84 14.29
CA ALA A 78 -3.89 -32.70 14.88
C ALA A 78 -5.19 -32.46 14.09
N PRO A 79 -6.33 -32.16 14.73
CA PRO A 79 -7.55 -31.87 14.01
C PRO A 79 -7.32 -30.59 13.20
N SER A 80 -7.21 -30.74 11.88
CA SER A 80 -7.25 -29.64 10.92
C SER A 80 -8.67 -29.06 10.90
N SER A 81 -9.04 -28.27 11.89
CA SER A 81 -10.20 -27.39 11.74
C SER A 81 -9.76 -26.20 10.88
N THR A 82 -9.80 -26.37 9.56
CA THR A 82 -9.51 -25.32 8.59
C THR A 82 -10.59 -24.22 8.59
N ALA A 83 -11.72 -24.46 9.27
CA ALA A 83 -12.77 -23.47 9.47
C ALA A 83 -12.23 -22.23 10.20
N GLY A 84 -12.47 -21.04 9.61
CA GLY A 84 -11.99 -19.76 10.12
C GLY A 84 -10.60 -19.33 9.63
N THR A 85 -9.86 -20.20 8.94
CA THR A 85 -8.56 -19.82 8.35
C THR A 85 -8.72 -18.96 7.11
N ALA A 86 -7.76 -18.07 6.88
CA ALA A 86 -7.72 -17.25 5.67
C ALA A 86 -7.58 -18.10 4.40
N LEU A 87 -6.86 -19.23 4.49
CA LEU A 87 -6.70 -20.15 3.36
C LEU A 87 -8.01 -20.82 2.96
N ALA A 88 -8.89 -21.16 3.91
CA ALA A 88 -10.24 -21.61 3.55
C ALA A 88 -11.11 -20.47 3.03
N ALA A 89 -10.95 -19.27 3.58
CA ALA A 89 -11.78 -18.12 3.24
C ALA A 89 -11.51 -17.58 1.82
N VAL A 90 -10.29 -17.72 1.29
CA VAL A 90 -9.94 -17.25 -0.05
C VAL A 90 -10.79 -17.90 -1.14
N GLU A 91 -11.19 -19.16 -0.95
CA GLU A 91 -12.03 -19.92 -1.90
C GLU A 91 -13.47 -19.39 -2.00
N ALA A 92 -13.90 -18.55 -1.04
CA ALA A 92 -15.21 -17.90 -1.08
C ALA A 92 -15.20 -16.60 -1.90
N LEU A 93 -14.02 -16.12 -2.33
CA LEU A 93 -13.92 -14.92 -3.16
C LEU A 93 -14.31 -15.24 -4.60
N ASP A 94 -15.20 -14.43 -5.16
CA ASP A 94 -15.50 -14.46 -6.59
C ASP A 94 -14.21 -14.21 -7.41
N VAL A 95 -13.99 -14.99 -8.47
CA VAL A 95 -12.88 -14.81 -9.40
C VAL A 95 -13.39 -14.26 -10.73
N LYS A 96 -12.99 -13.02 -11.08
CA LYS A 96 -13.40 -12.33 -12.32
C LYS A 96 -12.26 -11.47 -12.87
N GLY A 97 -12.38 -11.01 -14.11
CA GLY A 97 -11.44 -10.04 -14.69
C GLY A 97 -11.52 -8.66 -14.00
N ARG A 98 -10.52 -7.80 -14.23
CA ARG A 98 -10.60 -6.38 -13.80
C ARG A 98 -11.65 -5.65 -14.63
N ALA A 99 -12.53 -4.89 -13.97
CA ALA A 99 -13.38 -3.92 -14.66
C ALA A 99 -12.55 -2.69 -15.10
N PRO A 100 -13.02 -1.89 -16.07
CA PRO A 100 -12.37 -0.65 -16.44
C PRO A 100 -12.24 0.32 -15.26
N ARG A 101 -11.17 1.11 -15.23
CA ARG A 101 -10.98 2.20 -14.26
C ARG A 101 -11.78 3.47 -14.61
N THR A 102 -12.55 3.46 -15.68
CA THR A 102 -13.32 4.63 -16.13
C THR A 102 -14.22 5.16 -15.01
N GLY A 103 -14.18 6.47 -14.79
CA GLY A 103 -14.98 7.14 -13.75
C GLY A 103 -14.40 7.06 -12.33
N TYR A 104 -13.25 6.40 -12.14
CA TYR A 104 -12.57 6.44 -10.86
C TYR A 104 -11.97 7.81 -10.59
N ASP A 105 -12.38 8.41 -9.48
CA ASP A 105 -11.65 9.43 -8.75
C ASP A 105 -11.47 8.95 -7.30
N ARG A 106 -10.49 9.48 -6.56
CA ARG A 106 -10.36 9.15 -5.13
C ARG A 106 -11.52 9.74 -4.32
N ASP A 107 -12.04 10.89 -4.73
CA ASP A 107 -13.11 11.61 -4.04
C ASP A 107 -14.45 10.87 -4.10
N GLU A 108 -14.57 9.91 -5.01
CA GLU A 108 -15.67 8.94 -5.07
C GLU A 108 -15.79 8.08 -3.80
N PHE A 109 -14.77 8.06 -2.93
CA PHE A 109 -14.78 7.40 -1.63
C PHE A 109 -15.06 8.37 -0.46
N GLY A 110 -15.49 9.58 -0.78
CA GLY A 110 -15.77 10.64 0.18
C GLY A 110 -14.50 11.36 0.65
N PRO A 111 -14.67 12.40 1.49
CA PRO A 111 -13.55 13.11 2.08
C PRO A 111 -12.56 12.15 2.75
N ALA A 112 -11.27 12.44 2.58
CA ALA A 112 -10.22 11.65 3.19
C ALA A 112 -10.28 11.75 4.72
N TRP A 113 -10.13 10.60 5.39
CA TRP A 113 -10.02 10.50 6.85
C TRP A 113 -11.24 11.05 7.58
N GLN A 114 -12.44 10.59 7.22
CA GLN A 114 -13.64 10.98 7.94
C GLN A 114 -13.67 10.39 9.35
N ASP A 115 -14.24 11.13 10.29
CA ASP A 115 -14.59 10.62 11.62
C ASP A 115 -15.88 9.78 11.50
N VAL A 116 -15.73 8.53 11.04
CA VAL A 116 -16.86 7.63 10.76
C VAL A 116 -17.46 7.01 12.01
N ASP A 117 -16.69 6.89 13.09
CA ASP A 117 -17.14 6.38 14.39
C ASP A 117 -17.65 7.50 15.32
N ARG A 118 -17.45 8.77 14.94
CA ARG A 118 -17.89 9.99 15.64
C ARG A 118 -17.25 10.15 17.01
N ASN A 119 -16.02 9.66 17.17
CA ASN A 119 -15.25 9.80 18.39
C ASN A 119 -14.63 11.22 18.54
N GLY A 120 -14.64 12.02 17.46
CA GLY A 120 -14.10 13.37 17.39
C GLY A 120 -12.69 13.48 16.80
N CYS A 121 -12.11 12.35 16.38
CA CYS A 121 -10.81 12.23 15.74
C CYS A 121 -11.01 11.83 14.27
N ASP A 122 -10.12 12.28 13.38
CA ASP A 122 -10.13 11.77 12.00
C ASP A 122 -9.57 10.34 11.96
N THR A 123 -10.03 9.54 10.99
CA THR A 123 -9.60 8.14 10.84
C THR A 123 -8.07 8.02 10.77
N ARG A 124 -7.37 8.99 10.16
CA ARG A 124 -5.89 8.94 10.10
C ARG A 124 -5.30 8.92 11.50
N ASN A 125 -5.77 9.77 12.38
CA ASN A 125 -5.30 9.82 13.76
C ASN A 125 -5.73 8.60 14.57
N ASP A 126 -6.91 8.02 14.30
CA ASP A 126 -7.29 6.75 14.92
C ASP A 126 -6.31 5.63 14.56
N ILE A 127 -5.95 5.53 13.28
CA ILE A 127 -4.98 4.52 12.82
C ILE A 127 -3.57 4.80 13.38
N LEU A 128 -3.13 6.06 13.40
CA LEU A 128 -1.84 6.42 14.02
C LEU A 128 -1.84 6.10 15.52
N GLY A 129 -2.91 6.42 16.25
CA GLY A 129 -3.03 6.13 17.68
C GLY A 129 -3.07 4.63 17.97
N ARG A 130 -3.65 3.83 17.07
CA ARG A 130 -3.70 2.37 17.15
C ARG A 130 -2.35 1.71 16.86
N ASP A 131 -1.67 2.16 15.80
CA ASP A 131 -0.51 1.44 15.23
C ASP A 131 0.84 1.94 15.74
N LEU A 132 0.92 3.17 16.27
CA LEU A 132 2.14 3.67 16.89
C LEU A 132 2.24 3.25 18.36
N VAL A 133 3.47 3.09 18.84
CA VAL A 133 3.80 2.99 20.27
C VAL A 133 4.39 4.31 20.76
N ASP A 134 4.47 4.46 22.09
CA ASP A 134 5.02 5.68 22.74
C ASP A 134 4.37 6.98 22.22
N VAL A 135 3.06 6.92 22.00
CA VAL A 135 2.28 7.97 21.35
C VAL A 135 2.20 9.21 22.24
N ALA A 136 2.53 10.37 21.67
CA ALA A 136 2.27 11.67 22.26
C ALA A 136 1.22 12.42 21.43
N TYR A 137 0.25 13.02 22.09
CA TYR A 137 -0.82 13.80 21.45
C TYR A 137 -0.59 15.30 21.57
N LYS A 138 -1.10 16.08 20.62
CA LYS A 138 -1.12 17.54 20.73
C LYS A 138 -1.99 17.94 21.92
N ALA A 139 -1.49 18.89 22.70
CA ALA A 139 -2.24 19.46 23.81
C ALA A 139 -3.59 20.01 23.34
N ARG A 140 -4.62 19.87 24.19
CA ARG A 140 -5.99 20.36 23.95
C ARG A 140 -6.70 19.70 22.75
N THR A 141 -6.29 18.50 22.36
CA THR A 141 -6.97 17.73 21.30
C THR A 141 -7.74 16.51 21.83
N ARG A 142 -7.86 16.34 23.16
CA ARG A 142 -8.51 15.19 23.80
C ARG A 142 -7.99 13.85 23.25
N GLU A 143 -6.66 13.75 23.12
CA GLU A 143 -5.97 12.56 22.60
C GLU A 143 -6.39 12.18 21.16
N CYS A 144 -6.85 13.15 20.36
CA CYS A 144 -7.10 12.92 18.94
C CYS A 144 -5.87 13.14 18.07
N VAL A 145 -5.20 14.29 18.17
CA VAL A 145 -4.17 14.61 17.17
C VAL A 145 -2.82 14.05 17.60
N VAL A 146 -2.39 12.96 16.99
CA VAL A 146 -1.08 12.35 17.23
C VAL A 146 0.03 13.32 16.83
N ALA A 147 0.90 13.67 17.78
CA ALA A 147 2.04 14.55 17.59
C ALA A 147 3.34 13.77 17.34
N SER A 148 3.52 12.62 17.96
CA SER A 148 4.65 11.71 17.72
C SER A 148 4.37 10.30 18.20
N GLY A 149 5.22 9.35 17.82
CA GLY A 149 5.27 7.96 18.28
C GLY A 149 6.31 7.18 17.46
N THR A 150 6.44 5.89 17.71
CA THR A 150 7.29 5.00 16.90
C THR A 150 6.42 3.96 16.22
N LEU A 151 6.57 3.82 14.91
CA LEU A 151 5.93 2.77 14.13
C LEU A 151 6.87 1.57 14.06
N HIS A 152 6.44 0.44 14.60
CA HIS A 152 7.02 -0.86 14.24
C HIS A 152 6.43 -1.27 12.89
N ASP A 153 7.06 -0.84 11.79
CA ASP A 153 6.45 -0.94 10.46
C ASP A 153 6.39 -2.38 9.99
N ARG A 154 5.17 -2.86 9.76
CA ARG A 154 4.91 -4.24 9.35
C ARG A 154 5.34 -4.49 7.91
N TYR A 155 5.44 -3.46 7.07
CA TYR A 155 5.77 -3.61 5.65
C TYR A 155 7.27 -3.83 5.41
N SER A 156 8.11 -3.01 6.02
CA SER A 156 9.58 -3.09 5.97
C SER A 156 10.15 -4.06 7.01
N GLY A 157 9.55 -4.10 8.21
CA GLY A 157 10.12 -4.74 9.39
C GLY A 157 11.04 -3.80 10.20
N ASP A 158 11.12 -2.53 9.83
CA ASP A 158 11.94 -1.51 10.49
C ASP A 158 11.12 -0.66 11.49
N ASP A 159 11.84 0.01 12.39
CA ASP A 159 11.24 1.01 13.29
C ASP A 159 11.33 2.40 12.67
N ILE A 160 10.22 3.13 12.64
CA ILE A 160 10.14 4.48 12.06
C ILE A 160 9.64 5.44 13.13
N ASP A 161 10.49 6.41 13.50
CA ASP A 161 10.08 7.49 14.38
C ASP A 161 9.16 8.46 13.63
N PHE A 162 7.93 8.56 14.11
CA PHE A 162 6.94 9.52 13.62
C PHE A 162 6.98 10.76 14.49
N VAL A 163 7.24 11.91 13.86
CA VAL A 163 6.94 13.23 14.41
C VAL A 163 6.05 13.96 13.42
N ARG A 164 4.92 14.49 13.89
CA ARG A 164 4.04 15.31 13.07
C ARG A 164 4.77 16.60 12.67
N GLY A 165 5.05 16.71 11.38
CA GLY A 165 5.85 17.76 10.76
C GLY A 165 6.41 17.29 9.42
N GLN A 166 7.07 18.21 8.70
CA GLN A 166 7.54 17.99 7.34
C GLN A 166 8.50 16.81 7.19
N ASP A 167 9.36 16.58 8.19
CA ASP A 167 10.47 15.63 8.07
C ASP A 167 10.04 14.15 8.10
N THR A 168 9.01 13.81 8.89
CA THR A 168 8.63 12.41 9.15
C THR A 168 7.17 12.10 8.89
N SER A 169 6.30 13.08 8.61
CA SER A 169 4.89 12.77 8.31
C SER A 169 4.70 12.05 6.99
N THR A 170 5.62 12.25 6.05
CA THR A 170 5.65 11.54 4.77
C THR A 170 6.27 10.14 4.89
N ALA A 171 7.09 9.92 5.93
CA ALA A 171 7.69 8.64 6.24
C ALA A 171 6.67 7.63 6.81
N VAL A 172 5.61 8.10 7.49
CA VAL A 172 4.49 7.25 7.91
C VAL A 172 3.19 7.69 7.23
N GLN A 173 2.70 6.83 6.36
CA GLN A 173 1.43 7.00 5.65
C GLN A 173 0.39 6.03 6.17
N ILE A 174 -0.89 6.32 5.92
CA ILE A 174 -1.96 5.36 6.17
C ILE A 174 -2.29 4.72 4.83
N ASP A 175 -1.98 3.42 4.72
CA ASP A 175 -2.26 2.63 3.53
C ASP A 175 -3.65 2.00 3.60
N HIS A 176 -4.30 1.94 2.43
CA HIS A 176 -5.43 1.06 2.15
C HIS A 176 -4.90 -0.30 1.70
N VAL A 177 -4.92 -1.30 2.58
CA VAL A 177 -4.41 -2.66 2.35
C VAL A 177 -5.01 -3.27 1.08
N VAL A 178 -6.30 -3.03 0.83
CA VAL A 178 -6.93 -3.11 -0.50
C VAL A 178 -7.10 -1.69 -1.03
N ALA A 179 -6.30 -1.32 -2.04
CA ALA A 179 -6.27 0.03 -2.57
C ALA A 179 -7.63 0.46 -3.16
N LEU A 180 -7.98 1.74 -3.01
CA LEU A 180 -9.27 2.28 -3.47
C LEU A 180 -9.50 2.07 -4.97
N SER A 181 -8.47 2.24 -5.80
CA SER A 181 -8.60 2.00 -7.24
C SER A 181 -8.65 0.51 -7.62
N ASP A 182 -8.02 -0.36 -6.83
CA ASP A 182 -8.16 -1.80 -7.01
C ASP A 182 -9.59 -2.22 -6.70
N ALA A 183 -10.15 -1.73 -5.58
CA ALA A 183 -11.53 -1.95 -5.19
C ALA A 183 -12.52 -1.44 -6.23
N TRP A 184 -12.30 -0.26 -6.83
CA TRP A 184 -13.13 0.28 -7.91
C TRP A 184 -13.30 -0.72 -9.06
N GLN A 185 -12.17 -1.22 -9.57
CA GLN A 185 -12.12 -2.17 -10.67
C GLN A 185 -12.59 -3.58 -10.28
N LYS A 186 -12.82 -3.82 -8.99
CA LYS A 186 -13.20 -5.12 -8.42
C LYS A 186 -14.51 -5.08 -7.63
N GLY A 187 -15.31 -4.03 -7.80
CA GLY A 187 -16.71 -3.99 -7.39
C GLY A 187 -17.19 -2.70 -6.77
N ALA A 188 -16.29 -1.86 -6.25
CA ALA A 188 -16.66 -0.64 -5.57
C ALA A 188 -17.34 0.39 -6.48
N GLN A 189 -17.13 0.33 -7.80
CA GLN A 189 -17.83 1.20 -8.76
C GLN A 189 -19.36 1.04 -8.77
N ARG A 190 -19.90 -0.02 -8.14
CA ARG A 190 -21.35 -0.27 -8.04
C ARG A 190 -21.94 0.09 -6.67
N TRP A 191 -21.08 0.47 -5.72
CA TRP A 191 -21.53 0.81 -4.38
C TRP A 191 -22.12 2.21 -4.35
N ASP A 192 -22.97 2.44 -3.36
CA ASP A 192 -23.35 3.80 -2.98
C ASP A 192 -22.19 4.52 -2.26
N ASP A 193 -22.34 5.83 -2.10
CA ASP A 193 -21.34 6.71 -1.47
C ASP A 193 -21.05 6.30 -0.03
N ALA A 194 -22.07 5.82 0.69
CA ALA A 194 -21.95 5.41 2.08
C ALA A 194 -21.04 4.18 2.22
N ARG A 195 -21.22 3.15 1.37
CA ARG A 195 -20.38 1.95 1.40
C ARG A 195 -18.96 2.22 0.92
N ARG A 196 -18.77 3.12 -0.05
CA ARG A 196 -17.42 3.58 -0.46
C ARG A 196 -16.73 4.33 0.68
N THR A 197 -17.44 5.22 1.35
CA THR A 197 -16.94 5.95 2.53
C THR A 197 -16.56 5.00 3.66
N ALA A 198 -17.40 4.01 3.96
CA ALA A 198 -17.10 2.99 4.97
C ALA A 198 -15.81 2.24 4.63
N PHE A 199 -15.69 1.73 3.40
CA PHE A 199 -14.49 1.03 2.91
C PHE A 199 -13.21 1.84 3.05
N ALA A 200 -13.27 3.15 2.77
CA ALA A 200 -12.12 4.03 2.83
C ALA A 200 -11.70 4.41 4.25
N ASN A 201 -12.56 4.22 5.24
CA ASN A 201 -12.28 4.57 6.64
C ASN A 201 -12.27 3.35 7.57
N ASP A 202 -12.35 2.14 7.01
CA ASP A 202 -12.39 0.90 7.79
C ASP A 202 -11.01 0.56 8.40
N PRO A 203 -10.88 0.46 9.74
CA PRO A 203 -9.64 0.06 10.38
C PRO A 203 -9.11 -1.32 9.96
N LEU A 204 -9.97 -2.23 9.47
CA LEU A 204 -9.53 -3.50 8.89
C LEU A 204 -8.80 -3.28 7.56
N ASN A 205 -9.22 -2.30 6.76
CA ASN A 205 -8.57 -1.95 5.49
C ASN A 205 -7.42 -0.94 5.64
N LEU A 206 -7.20 -0.38 6.83
CA LEU A 206 -6.20 0.67 7.05
C LEU A 206 -5.04 0.22 7.95
N LEU A 207 -3.82 0.56 7.56
CA LEU A 207 -2.59 0.36 8.34
C LEU A 207 -1.69 1.59 8.27
N ALA A 208 -1.07 1.99 9.37
CA ALA A 208 0.10 2.87 9.31
C ALA A 208 1.28 2.08 8.71
N ALA A 209 1.97 2.67 7.74
CA ALA A 209 3.02 2.00 6.97
C ALA A 209 4.13 2.98 6.54
N ASP A 210 5.30 2.42 6.22
CA ASP A 210 6.38 3.14 5.55
C ASP A 210 5.89 3.83 4.26
N GLY A 211 6.14 5.13 4.15
CA GLY A 211 5.69 5.97 3.04
C GLY A 211 6.21 5.49 1.68
N PRO A 212 7.53 5.36 1.47
CA PRO A 212 8.08 4.83 0.22
C PRO A 212 7.52 3.46 -0.19
N LEU A 213 7.35 2.52 0.73
CA LEU A 213 6.77 1.21 0.44
C LEU A 213 5.29 1.31 0.08
N ASN A 214 4.52 2.17 0.77
CA ASN A 214 3.14 2.45 0.41
C ASN A 214 3.03 3.03 -1.01
N GLN A 215 3.91 3.97 -1.37
CA GLN A 215 3.95 4.53 -2.72
C GLN A 215 4.39 3.50 -3.77
N SER A 216 5.32 2.61 -3.43
CA SER A 216 5.74 1.50 -4.29
C SER A 216 4.61 0.49 -4.51
N LYS A 217 3.74 0.27 -3.52
CA LYS A 217 2.57 -0.60 -3.64
C LYS A 217 1.56 -0.01 -4.62
N GLY A 218 1.30 1.30 -4.51
CA GLY A 218 0.28 1.97 -5.30
C GLY A 218 -1.08 1.26 -5.22
N ASP A 219 -1.62 0.94 -6.38
CA ASP A 219 -2.87 0.21 -6.59
C ASP A 219 -2.67 -1.29 -6.93
N GLY A 220 -1.50 -1.82 -6.61
CA GLY A 220 -1.18 -3.24 -6.74
C GLY A 220 -2.00 -4.12 -5.81
N ASP A 221 -2.48 -5.25 -6.34
CA ASP A 221 -3.05 -6.35 -5.55
C ASP A 221 -1.98 -7.36 -5.11
N ALA A 222 -2.38 -8.45 -4.44
CA ALA A 222 -1.46 -9.49 -3.97
C ALA A 222 -0.63 -10.17 -5.08
N ALA A 223 -1.04 -10.10 -6.35
CA ALA A 223 -0.25 -10.61 -7.46
C ALA A 223 0.82 -9.62 -7.92
N THR A 224 0.54 -8.32 -7.79
CA THR A 224 1.44 -7.25 -8.22
C THR A 224 2.46 -6.87 -7.14
N TRP A 225 2.03 -6.82 -5.87
CA TRP A 225 2.86 -6.34 -4.78
C TRP A 225 2.58 -7.08 -3.46
N LEU A 226 3.65 -7.43 -2.76
CA LEU A 226 3.63 -7.98 -1.40
C LEU A 226 4.68 -7.24 -0.56
N PRO A 227 4.43 -7.03 0.74
CA PRO A 227 5.40 -6.40 1.62
C PRO A 227 6.78 -7.06 1.54
N PRO A 228 7.89 -6.29 1.53
CA PRO A 228 9.24 -6.83 1.60
C PRO A 228 9.47 -7.71 2.84
N ASN A 229 8.89 -7.33 3.98
CA ASN A 229 8.88 -8.14 5.19
C ASN A 229 8.08 -9.43 4.98
N LYS A 230 8.78 -10.54 4.75
CA LYS A 230 8.16 -11.85 4.47
C LYS A 230 7.37 -12.39 5.66
N ALA A 231 7.78 -12.10 6.90
CA ALA A 231 7.10 -12.59 8.09
C ALA A 231 5.66 -12.06 8.18
N PHE A 232 5.40 -10.87 7.63
CA PHE A 232 4.09 -10.23 7.68
C PHE A 232 3.14 -10.64 6.53
N ARG A 233 3.63 -11.32 5.48
CA ARG A 233 2.83 -11.56 4.25
C ARG A 233 1.57 -12.38 4.49
N CYS A 234 1.59 -13.32 5.43
CA CYS A 234 0.41 -14.12 5.78
C CYS A 234 -0.69 -13.26 6.39
N GLU A 235 -0.36 -12.39 7.33
CA GLU A 235 -1.30 -11.46 7.94
C GLU A 235 -1.81 -10.42 6.92
N TYR A 236 -0.92 -9.90 6.08
CA TYR A 236 -1.27 -8.96 5.01
C TYR A 236 -2.30 -9.56 4.04
N VAL A 237 -2.03 -10.77 3.54
CA VAL A 237 -2.96 -11.45 2.61
C VAL A 237 -4.24 -11.86 3.32
N ALA A 238 -4.18 -12.38 4.55
CA ALA A 238 -5.38 -12.70 5.32
C ALA A 238 -6.29 -11.48 5.53
N ARG A 239 -5.70 -10.31 5.81
CA ARG A 239 -6.43 -9.04 5.90
C ARG A 239 -7.07 -8.64 4.58
N GLN A 240 -6.36 -8.79 3.45
CA GLN A 240 -6.97 -8.54 2.14
C GLN A 240 -8.15 -9.47 1.86
N VAL A 241 -8.06 -10.76 2.20
CA VAL A 241 -9.18 -11.71 2.06
C VAL A 241 -10.36 -11.26 2.93
N ALA A 242 -10.12 -10.89 4.19
CA ALA A 242 -11.17 -10.44 5.09
C ALA A 242 -11.89 -9.19 4.57
N VAL A 243 -11.14 -8.16 4.15
CA VAL A 243 -11.69 -6.94 3.55
C VAL A 243 -12.49 -7.25 2.29
N LYS A 244 -11.98 -8.11 1.40
CA LYS A 244 -12.68 -8.41 0.14
C LYS A 244 -13.97 -9.19 0.38
N LEU A 245 -14.02 -10.06 1.37
CA LEU A 245 -15.24 -10.75 1.78
C LEU A 245 -16.26 -9.78 2.40
N ASP A 246 -15.83 -8.92 3.34
CA ASP A 246 -16.72 -7.98 4.03
C ASP A 246 -17.37 -6.98 3.06
N TYR A 247 -16.63 -6.61 2.01
CA TYR A 247 -17.11 -5.65 1.01
C TYR A 247 -17.60 -6.27 -0.30
N ASP A 248 -17.69 -7.59 -0.44
CA ASP A 248 -18.10 -8.27 -1.68
C ASP A 248 -17.26 -7.86 -2.92
N LEU A 249 -15.95 -7.71 -2.73
CA LEU A 249 -14.99 -7.45 -3.81
C LEU A 249 -14.52 -8.77 -4.42
N TRP A 250 -14.49 -8.86 -5.74
CA TRP A 250 -13.90 -10.04 -6.40
C TRP A 250 -12.39 -9.90 -6.52
N VAL A 251 -11.73 -11.00 -6.86
CA VAL A 251 -10.31 -11.07 -7.18
C VAL A 251 -10.09 -11.45 -8.63
N THR A 252 -8.92 -11.12 -9.16
CA THR A 252 -8.48 -11.74 -10.44
C THR A 252 -7.95 -13.14 -10.21
N ALA A 253 -7.90 -13.97 -11.26
CA ALA A 253 -7.29 -15.29 -11.15
C ALA A 253 -5.83 -15.21 -10.65
N ALA A 254 -5.04 -14.26 -11.16
CA ALA A 254 -3.65 -14.08 -10.74
C ALA A 254 -3.53 -13.69 -9.25
N GLU A 255 -4.42 -12.82 -8.78
CA GLU A 255 -4.50 -12.41 -7.38
C GLU A 255 -4.94 -13.56 -6.48
N HIS A 256 -6.00 -14.28 -6.85
CA HIS A 256 -6.44 -15.48 -6.13
C HIS A 256 -5.30 -16.48 -5.96
N ASP A 257 -4.62 -16.82 -7.05
CA ASP A 257 -3.49 -17.75 -7.01
C ASP A 257 -2.33 -17.22 -6.15
N ALA A 258 -2.10 -15.90 -6.13
CA ALA A 258 -1.10 -15.29 -5.26
C ALA A 258 -1.49 -15.40 -3.79
N MET A 259 -2.74 -15.14 -3.46
CA MET A 259 -3.27 -15.27 -2.10
C MET A 259 -3.15 -16.72 -1.62
N VAL A 260 -3.60 -17.70 -2.42
CA VAL A 260 -3.47 -19.14 -2.12
C VAL A 260 -2.01 -19.53 -1.93
N ARG A 261 -1.10 -19.10 -2.82
CA ARG A 261 0.34 -19.40 -2.70
C ARG A 261 0.93 -18.91 -1.39
N VAL A 262 0.62 -17.68 -0.98
CA VAL A 262 1.12 -17.11 0.28
C VAL A 262 0.51 -17.87 1.47
N LEU A 263 -0.81 -18.01 1.50
CA LEU A 263 -1.52 -18.62 2.62
C LEU A 263 -1.23 -20.12 2.78
N SER A 264 -0.86 -20.82 1.71
CA SER A 264 -0.40 -22.22 1.77
C SER A 264 0.89 -22.38 2.60
N THR A 265 1.69 -21.32 2.77
CA THR A 265 2.88 -21.36 3.64
C THR A 265 2.55 -21.20 5.12
N CYS A 266 1.31 -20.81 5.43
CA CYS A 266 0.81 -20.53 6.77
C CYS A 266 -0.67 -20.96 6.90
N PRO A 267 -0.97 -22.26 6.76
CA PRO A 267 -2.34 -22.78 6.68
C PRO A 267 -3.17 -22.57 7.96
N ALA A 268 -2.51 -22.27 9.09
CA ALA A 268 -3.16 -21.95 10.36
C ALA A 268 -3.46 -20.44 10.53
N GLN A 269 -3.06 -19.59 9.58
CA GLN A 269 -3.34 -18.16 9.61
C GLN A 269 -4.85 -17.92 9.68
N GLN A 270 -5.29 -17.30 10.77
CA GLN A 270 -6.69 -16.96 10.96
C GLN A 270 -7.07 -15.79 10.06
N LEU A 271 -8.33 -15.80 9.62
CA LEU A 271 -8.93 -14.63 9.00
C LEU A 271 -9.16 -13.59 10.12
N PRO A 272 -8.63 -12.35 10.00
CA PRO A 272 -8.94 -11.32 10.97
C PRO A 272 -10.43 -11.00 10.88
N THR A 273 -11.09 -10.91 12.03
CA THR A 273 -12.46 -10.40 12.11
C THR A 273 -12.42 -8.88 12.09
N SER A 274 -13.34 -8.24 11.37
CA SER A 274 -13.71 -6.86 11.65
C SER A 274 -14.26 -6.86 13.08
N ASP A 275 -13.56 -6.28 14.05
CA ASP A 275 -14.25 -5.88 15.27
C ASP A 275 -15.38 -4.93 14.84
N PRO A 276 -16.63 -5.10 15.34
CA PRO A 276 -17.71 -4.24 14.94
C PRO A 276 -17.34 -2.78 15.21
N VAL A 277 -17.23 -1.97 14.16
CA VAL A 277 -17.28 -0.51 14.30
C VAL A 277 -18.65 -0.22 14.92
N PRO A 278 -18.75 0.41 16.10
CA PRO A 278 -20.05 0.72 16.68
C PRO A 278 -20.81 1.68 15.77
N GLY A 279 -21.71 1.14 14.95
CA GLY A 279 -22.73 1.94 14.29
C GLY A 279 -23.67 2.55 15.33
N PRO A 280 -24.27 3.73 15.06
CA PRO A 280 -25.14 4.40 16.01
C PRO A 280 -26.47 3.65 16.11
N GLY A 281 -26.56 2.66 16.99
CA GLY A 281 -27.82 1.92 17.16
C GLY A 281 -27.76 0.61 17.93
N GLY A 282 -26.91 0.49 18.96
CA GLY A 282 -26.88 -0.73 19.76
C GLY A 282 -26.08 -0.58 21.03
N ALA A 283 -26.60 0.18 21.99
CA ALA A 283 -26.12 0.09 23.36
C ALA A 283 -26.45 -1.31 23.91
N ASP A 284 -25.43 -2.05 24.35
CA ASP A 284 -25.56 -2.86 25.56
C ASP A 284 -24.38 -2.56 26.49
N LEU A 285 -24.74 -2.09 27.68
CA LEU A 285 -23.86 -1.70 28.76
C LEU A 285 -23.64 -2.95 29.62
N GLY A 286 -22.56 -3.68 29.39
CA GLY A 286 -22.38 -4.97 30.07
C GLY A 286 -20.94 -5.49 30.15
N ALA A 287 -20.18 -4.93 31.09
CA ALA A 287 -19.08 -5.58 31.81
C ALA A 287 -17.78 -5.92 31.06
N LEU A 288 -16.80 -5.02 31.18
CA LEU A 288 -15.41 -5.44 31.39
C LEU A 288 -14.82 -4.70 32.60
N LYS A 289 -14.42 -5.51 33.58
CA LYS A 289 -13.77 -5.14 34.83
C LYS A 289 -12.40 -4.52 34.55
N GLU A 290 -12.09 -3.47 35.29
CA GLU A 290 -10.76 -2.84 35.35
C GLU A 290 -9.65 -3.86 35.67
N PRO A 291 -8.50 -3.82 34.97
CA PRO A 291 -7.25 -4.32 35.51
C PRO A 291 -6.46 -3.19 36.17
N THR A 292 -6.22 -3.44 37.46
CA THR A 292 -5.26 -2.88 38.41
C THR A 292 -3.97 -2.24 37.84
N LYS A 293 -3.69 -1.04 38.35
CA LYS A 293 -2.43 -0.28 38.27
C LYS A 293 -1.24 -1.04 38.87
N SER A 294 -0.07 -0.93 38.25
CA SER A 294 1.25 -1.03 38.93
C SER A 294 2.33 -0.23 38.18
N PRO A 295 3.41 0.18 38.86
CA PRO A 295 3.90 1.56 38.78
C PRO A 295 5.06 1.81 37.80
N THR A 296 5.08 3.05 37.33
CA THR A 296 6.08 3.74 36.51
C THR A 296 7.50 3.68 37.06
N LYS A 297 8.48 3.32 36.22
CA LYS A 297 9.88 3.72 36.36
C LYS A 297 10.23 4.74 35.27
N ALA A 298 10.66 5.92 35.70
CA ALA A 298 11.16 6.97 34.82
C ALA A 298 12.55 6.62 34.25
N PRO A 299 12.82 6.84 32.94
CA PRO A 299 14.18 6.88 32.43
C PRO A 299 14.71 8.31 32.29
N THR A 300 15.99 8.41 32.62
CA THR A 300 16.86 9.57 32.70
C THR A 300 17.21 10.14 31.31
N LYS A 301 17.29 11.47 31.19
CA LYS A 301 17.67 12.21 29.98
C LYS A 301 19.14 12.01 29.57
N ALA A 302 19.40 11.86 28.27
CA ALA A 302 20.70 12.05 27.62
C ALA A 302 20.51 12.75 26.24
N PRO A 303 21.53 13.41 25.66
CA PRO A 303 21.39 14.75 25.07
C PRO A 303 21.10 14.82 23.56
N THR A 304 20.33 15.84 23.18
CA THR A 304 19.97 16.22 21.80
C THR A 304 21.13 16.85 21.03
N LYS A 305 21.41 16.36 19.81
CA LYS A 305 22.19 17.11 18.79
C LYS A 305 21.27 18.10 18.08
N LYS A 306 21.74 19.34 17.95
CA LYS A 306 21.09 20.50 17.31
C LYS A 306 21.02 20.35 15.77
N PRO A 307 19.89 20.61 15.09
CA PRO A 307 19.86 20.76 13.62
C PRO A 307 20.42 22.11 13.15
N ALA A 308 21.01 22.11 11.95
CA ALA A 308 21.66 23.24 11.27
C ALA A 308 20.66 24.31 10.73
N PRO A 309 21.11 25.51 10.28
CA PRO A 309 20.28 26.69 10.04
C PRO A 309 19.44 26.63 8.74
N ARG A 310 18.34 27.40 8.74
CA ARG A 310 17.37 27.58 7.65
C ARG A 310 17.78 28.77 6.76
N ASP A 311 17.93 28.56 5.46
CA ASP A 311 18.10 29.65 4.48
C ASP A 311 16.73 30.16 4.00
N ALA A 312 16.55 31.48 4.00
CA ALA A 312 15.26 32.15 3.77
C ALA A 312 15.01 32.61 2.32
N ASP A 313 15.91 32.32 1.37
CA ASP A 313 15.90 32.88 0.01
C ASP A 313 15.58 31.84 -1.09
N VAL A 314 14.82 30.80 -0.77
CA VAL A 314 14.41 29.81 -1.79
C VAL A 314 13.18 30.33 -2.55
N THR A 315 13.18 30.27 -3.88
CA THR A 315 12.01 30.58 -4.73
C THR A 315 11.94 29.60 -5.89
N TYR A 316 10.79 28.94 -6.08
CA TYR A 316 10.61 27.98 -7.18
C TYR A 316 10.01 28.66 -8.42
N ALA A 317 10.51 28.29 -9.60
CA ALA A 317 9.98 28.80 -10.86
C ALA A 317 8.55 28.32 -11.14
N ASN A 318 8.30 27.02 -10.89
CA ASN A 318 7.04 26.31 -11.07
C ASN A 318 7.02 25.05 -10.18
N CYS A 319 5.92 24.29 -10.22
CA CYS A 319 5.79 23.08 -9.41
C CYS A 319 6.79 21.98 -9.76
N ALA A 320 7.14 21.80 -11.03
CA ALA A 320 8.18 20.83 -11.39
C ALA A 320 9.54 21.14 -10.74
N ALA A 321 9.92 22.42 -10.61
CA ALA A 321 11.11 22.82 -9.89
C ALA A 321 11.00 22.58 -8.37
N ALA A 322 9.82 22.80 -7.79
CA ALA A 322 9.57 22.51 -6.37
C ALA A 322 9.61 20.99 -6.08
N TRP A 323 9.01 20.16 -6.95
CA TRP A 323 9.07 18.70 -6.89
C TRP A 323 10.49 18.16 -7.12
N ALA A 324 11.23 18.69 -8.09
CA ALA A 324 12.62 18.30 -8.35
C ALA A 324 13.57 18.68 -7.22
N ALA A 325 13.27 19.75 -6.48
CA ALA A 325 13.99 20.15 -5.28
C ALA A 325 13.53 19.40 -4.02
N GLY A 326 12.54 18.50 -4.12
CA GLY A 326 11.97 17.78 -2.98
C GLY A 326 11.17 18.66 -2.01
N ALA A 327 10.73 19.84 -2.46
CA ALA A 327 10.08 20.85 -1.65
C ALA A 327 8.56 20.94 -1.84
N ALA A 328 8.00 20.25 -2.84
CA ALA A 328 6.55 20.19 -3.04
C ALA A 328 5.93 19.03 -2.23
N PRO A 329 4.73 19.20 -1.65
CA PRO A 329 3.93 20.43 -1.63
C PRO A 329 4.51 21.56 -0.76
N VAL A 330 4.39 22.80 -1.23
CA VAL A 330 4.93 24.03 -0.61
C VAL A 330 3.79 24.80 0.07
N HIS A 331 3.81 25.04 1.38
CA HIS A 331 2.67 25.62 2.11
C HIS A 331 2.83 27.13 2.36
N GLU A 332 1.73 27.85 2.55
CA GLU A 332 1.75 29.28 2.85
C GLU A 332 2.56 29.60 4.12
N GLY A 333 3.66 30.33 3.95
CA GLY A 333 4.64 30.63 5.00
C GLY A 333 5.95 29.86 4.89
N ASP A 334 6.02 28.83 4.05
CA ASP A 334 7.25 28.09 3.77
C ASP A 334 8.22 28.92 2.89
N PRO A 335 9.55 28.81 3.10
CA PRO A 335 10.54 29.35 2.16
C PRO A 335 10.33 28.74 0.76
N GLY A 336 10.10 29.61 -0.24
CA GLY A 336 9.78 29.18 -1.61
C GLY A 336 8.30 29.09 -1.92
N TYR A 337 7.42 29.28 -0.93
CA TYR A 337 6.00 29.46 -1.19
C TYR A 337 5.75 30.74 -1.99
N SER A 338 4.91 30.62 -3.00
CA SER A 338 4.35 31.78 -3.67
C SER A 338 2.98 31.41 -4.23
N ARG A 339 2.04 32.37 -4.22
CA ARG A 339 0.67 32.18 -4.71
C ARG A 339 0.55 31.75 -6.19
N LYS A 340 1.65 31.77 -6.95
CA LYS A 340 1.70 31.23 -8.33
C LYS A 340 1.82 29.70 -8.37
N LEU A 341 2.22 29.08 -7.27
CA LEU A 341 2.37 27.63 -7.10
C LEU A 341 1.09 27.00 -6.54
N ASP A 342 0.31 27.80 -5.83
CA ASP A 342 -1.00 27.49 -5.25
C ASP A 342 -2.09 27.89 -6.25
N ARG A 343 -2.57 26.91 -7.02
CA ARG A 343 -3.44 27.13 -8.18
C ARG A 343 -4.88 27.41 -7.77
N ASP A 344 -5.34 26.79 -6.69
CA ASP A 344 -6.71 26.89 -6.18
C ASP A 344 -6.82 27.84 -4.98
N GLY A 345 -5.70 28.27 -4.41
CA GLY A 345 -5.62 29.37 -3.44
C GLY A 345 -5.91 28.93 -2.01
N ASP A 346 -5.71 27.65 -1.71
CA ASP A 346 -6.04 27.03 -0.43
C ASP A 346 -4.90 27.13 0.61
N GLY A 347 -3.74 27.66 0.18
CA GLY A 347 -2.52 27.77 0.99
C GLY A 347 -1.53 26.61 0.79
N VAL A 348 -1.76 25.70 -0.18
CA VAL A 348 -0.89 24.58 -0.52
C VAL A 348 -0.49 24.63 -1.99
N GLY A 349 0.71 25.15 -2.25
CA GLY A 349 1.30 25.14 -3.58
C GLY A 349 1.81 23.76 -4.01
N CYS A 350 1.58 23.39 -5.27
CA CYS A 350 2.15 22.18 -5.87
C CYS A 350 1.73 20.85 -5.20
N GLU A 351 0.52 20.79 -4.67
CA GLU A 351 -0.09 19.58 -4.09
C GLU A 351 -0.16 18.40 -5.08
N TRP A 352 -0.27 18.69 -6.38
CA TRP A 352 -0.27 17.68 -7.43
C TRP A 352 1.10 17.59 -8.10
N ALA A 353 1.59 16.36 -8.25
CA ALA A 353 2.77 16.08 -9.05
C ALA A 353 2.51 16.47 -10.52
N PRO A 354 3.47 17.14 -11.19
CA PRO A 354 3.33 17.64 -12.56
C PRO A 354 3.22 16.55 -13.62
#